data_AF-A0A6A0R2T8-F1
#
_entry.id   AF-A0A6A0R2T8-F1
#
_cell.length_a   1.000
_cell.length_b   1.000
_cell.length_c   1.000
_cell.angle_alpha   90.00
_cell.angle_beta   90.00
_cell.angle_gamma   90.00
#
_symmetry.space_group_name_H-M   'P 1'
#
loop_
_entity.id
_entity.type
_entity.pdbx_description
1 polymer ?
#
loop_
_entity_poly.entity_id
_entity_poly.type
_entity_poly.pdbx_seq_one_letter_code
_entity_poly.pdbx_strand_id
1 'polypeptide(L)'
;MNIPEVGAGLVEALNLGGAFDAEIVAERNLVPPEPWLDGLEHDRADLVAHATTALRSGLRVGPAPIVLARKPGFGTRPIPFLSIEERIVYRALVDRACGEFPPLDRSHDAYVRFSTGPLYYSFDAA
;
A
#
# COMPACT_ATOMS: atom_id res chain seq x y z
N MET A 1 1.77 10.83 -21.09
CA MET A 1 1.69 10.90 -19.61
C MET A 1 3.09 11.20 -19.12
N ASN A 2 3.37 12.47 -18.80
CA ASN A 2 4.69 12.86 -18.32
C ASN A 2 4.74 12.43 -16.84
N ILE A 3 5.53 11.41 -16.50
CA ILE A 3 5.85 11.13 -15.10
C ILE A 3 6.80 12.26 -14.71
N PRO A 4 6.39 13.24 -13.89
CA PRO A 4 7.31 14.30 -13.48
C PRO A 4 8.53 13.64 -12.83
N GLU A 5 9.70 14.22 -13.07
CA GLU A 5 10.94 13.84 -12.40
C GLU A 5 10.64 13.56 -10.93
N VAL A 6 10.83 12.32 -10.49
CA VAL A 6 10.69 11.90 -9.10
C VAL A 6 11.90 12.48 -8.36
N GLY A 7 11.91 13.81 -8.20
CA GLY A 7 12.98 14.57 -7.58
C GLY A 7 12.86 14.59 -6.06
N ALA A 8 13.85 15.22 -5.41
CA ALA A 8 13.91 15.40 -3.95
C ALA A 8 12.53 15.78 -3.36
N GLY A 9 11.83 16.72 -4.01
CA GLY A 9 10.52 17.22 -3.59
C GLY A 9 9.43 16.16 -3.40
N LEU A 10 9.54 14.97 -4.01
CA LEU A 10 8.61 13.88 -3.70
C LEU A 10 8.82 13.39 -2.27
N VAL A 11 10.07 13.16 -1.84
CA VAL A 11 10.35 12.61 -0.51
C VAL A 11 9.88 13.57 0.58
N GLU A 12 10.05 14.87 0.38
CA GLU A 12 9.51 15.89 1.31
C GLU A 12 7.97 15.94 1.32
N ALA A 13 7.32 15.56 0.22
CA ALA A 13 5.85 15.52 0.13
C ALA A 13 5.24 14.24 0.71
N LEU A 14 6.05 13.21 1.02
CA LEU A 14 5.57 11.97 1.61
C LEU A 14 5.40 12.12 3.13
N ASN A 15 4.20 11.79 3.63
CA ASN A 15 3.94 11.71 5.06
C ASN A 15 4.40 10.36 5.63
N LEU A 16 5.71 10.14 5.72
CA LEU A 16 6.30 8.89 6.22
C LEU A 16 5.94 8.61 7.69
N GLY A 17 5.79 9.65 8.50
CA GLY A 17 5.36 9.51 9.90
C GLY A 17 3.92 8.98 10.00
N GLY A 18 2.99 9.58 9.26
CA GLY A 18 1.61 9.10 9.21
C GLY A 18 1.49 7.70 8.59
N ALA A 19 2.32 7.40 7.59
CA ALA A 19 2.38 6.06 7.00
C ALA A 19 2.91 5.02 8.01
N PHE A 20 3.89 5.36 8.84
CA PHE A 20 4.33 4.50 9.95
C PHE A 20 3.17 4.23 10.91
N ASP A 21 2.51 5.29 11.39
CA ASP A 21 1.43 5.17 12.37
C ASP A 21 0.29 4.29 11.83
N ALA A 22 -0.07 4.48 10.56
CA ALA A 22 -1.10 3.68 9.90
C ALA A 22 -0.67 2.24 9.63
N GLU A 23 0.62 1.97 9.41
CA GLU A 23 1.13 0.63 9.11
C GLU A 23 1.22 -0.25 10.37
N ILE A 24 1.63 0.30 11.52
CA ILE A 24 1.75 -0.49 12.76
C ILE A 24 0.39 -0.93 13.30
N VAL A 25 -0.67 -0.14 13.10
CA VAL A 25 -2.05 -0.47 13.52
C VAL A 25 -2.84 -1.22 12.44
N ALA A 26 -2.26 -1.46 11.26
CA ALA A 26 -2.98 -2.07 10.15
C ALA A 26 -3.33 -3.53 10.44
N GLU A 27 -4.61 -3.87 10.34
CA GLU A 27 -5.06 -5.26 10.34
C GLU A 27 -4.72 -5.95 9.02
N ARG A 28 -4.02 -7.08 9.10
CA ARG A 28 -3.63 -7.88 7.92
C ARG A 28 -4.30 -9.25 7.99
N ASN A 29 -5.31 -9.46 7.14
CA ASN A 29 -6.08 -10.70 7.11
C ASN A 29 -5.38 -11.86 6.39
N LEU A 30 -4.26 -11.59 5.71
CA LEU A 30 -3.59 -12.56 4.84
C LEU A 30 -2.19 -12.96 5.32
N VAL A 31 -1.59 -12.24 6.26
CA VAL A 31 -0.32 -12.64 6.88
C VAL A 31 -0.58 -13.05 8.32
N PRO A 32 0.23 -13.96 8.89
CA PRO A 32 0.16 -14.27 10.31
C PRO A 32 0.29 -13.00 11.16
N PRO A 33 -0.22 -13.02 12.41
CA PRO A 33 0.07 -11.95 13.36
C PRO A 33 1.58 -11.68 13.43
N GLU A 34 1.95 -10.41 13.56
CA GLU A 34 3.33 -9.93 13.57
C GLU A 34 3.61 -9.28 14.94
N PRO A 35 3.89 -10.07 16.01
CA PRO A 35 3.98 -9.54 17.38
C PRO A 35 5.09 -8.51 17.58
N TRP A 36 6.04 -8.45 16.64
CA TRP A 36 7.13 -7.49 16.66
C TRP A 36 6.67 -6.07 16.30
N LEU A 37 5.48 -5.88 15.71
CA LEU A 37 4.94 -4.55 15.38
C LEU A 37 4.63 -3.72 16.62
N ASP A 38 4.11 -4.36 17.68
CA ASP A 38 3.75 -3.70 18.93
C ASP A 38 4.95 -3.02 19.61
N GLY A 39 6.17 -3.51 19.34
CA GLY A 39 7.41 -2.94 19.88
C GLY A 39 7.90 -1.68 19.16
N LEU A 40 7.47 -1.45 17.91
CA LEU A 40 8.08 -0.47 17.03
C LEU A 40 7.73 0.98 17.36
N GLU A 41 6.71 1.23 18.18
CA GLU A 41 6.33 2.59 18.59
C GLU A 41 7.51 3.35 19.20
N HIS A 42 8.35 2.65 19.96
CA HIS A 42 9.55 3.22 20.59
C HIS A 42 10.61 3.63 19.56
N ASP A 43 10.66 2.94 18.43
CA ASP A 43 11.66 3.14 17.36
C ASP A 43 11.11 4.01 16.22
N ARG A 44 9.93 4.60 16.38
CA ARG A 44 9.25 5.38 15.33
C ARG A 44 10.15 6.43 14.70
N ALA A 45 10.82 7.25 15.51
CA ALA A 45 11.66 8.33 15.02
C ALA A 45 12.81 7.80 14.16
N ASP A 46 13.47 6.74 14.62
CA ASP A 46 14.60 6.12 13.94
C ASP A 46 14.17 5.43 12.64
N LEU A 47 13.04 4.72 12.65
CA LEU A 47 12.51 4.05 11.46
C LEU A 47 12.05 5.05 10.39
N VAL A 48 11.39 6.15 10.78
CA VAL A 48 11.02 7.22 9.85
C VAL A 48 12.25 7.91 9.28
N ALA A 49 13.26 8.19 10.11
CA ALA A 49 14.53 8.79 9.66
C ALA A 49 15.29 7.84 8.71
N HIS A 50 15.28 6.55 9.01
CA HIS A 50 15.87 5.51 8.17
C HIS A 50 15.19 5.44 6.81
N ALA A 51 13.86 5.31 6.77
CA ALA A 51 13.08 5.27 5.54
C ALA A 51 13.28 6.55 4.68
N THR A 52 13.36 7.72 5.33
CA THR A 52 13.66 8.99 4.65
C THR A 52 15.05 8.96 4.00
N THR A 53 16.05 8.48 4.74
CA THR A 53 17.43 8.38 4.28
C THR A 53 17.56 7.39 3.13
N ALA A 54 16.89 6.24 3.23
CA ALA A 54 16.89 5.23 2.19
C ALA A 54 16.23 5.75 0.91
N LEU A 55 15.08 6.42 1.00
CA LEU A 55 14.46 7.05 -0.17
C LEU A 55 15.36 8.06 -0.86
N ARG A 56 16.02 8.95 -0.08
CA ARG A 56 16.96 9.95 -0.62
C ARG A 56 18.21 9.36 -1.25
N SER A 57 18.65 8.20 -0.77
CA SER A 57 19.85 7.51 -1.25
C SER A 57 19.57 6.46 -2.34
N GLY A 58 18.30 6.28 -2.71
CA GLY A 58 17.86 5.27 -3.66
C GLY A 58 17.56 3.94 -2.97
N LEU A 59 16.36 3.83 -2.39
CA LEU A 59 15.88 2.64 -1.69
C LEU A 59 16.05 1.41 -2.58
N ARG A 60 16.80 0.42 -2.09
CA ARG A 60 16.99 -0.85 -2.80
C ARG A 60 15.88 -1.82 -2.41
N VAL A 61 14.90 -1.99 -3.30
CA VAL A 61 13.86 -3.01 -3.14
C VAL A 61 14.44 -4.37 -3.53
N GLY A 62 14.52 -5.27 -2.57
CA GLY A 62 15.02 -6.63 -2.76
C GLY A 62 13.92 -7.62 -3.14
N PRO A 63 14.27 -8.85 -3.56
CA PRO A 63 13.29 -9.92 -3.67
C PRO A 63 12.73 -10.23 -2.27
N ALA A 64 11.43 -9.97 -2.09
CA ALA A 64 10.74 -10.24 -0.84
C ALA A 64 10.58 -11.76 -0.61
N PRO A 65 10.77 -12.27 0.62
CA PRO A 65 10.43 -13.64 0.95
C PRO A 65 8.95 -13.90 0.69
N ILE A 66 8.63 -15.07 0.12
CA ILE A 66 7.25 -15.47 -0.17
C ILE A 66 6.70 -16.29 1.00
N VAL A 67 5.59 -15.83 1.57
CA VAL A 67 4.82 -16.54 2.59
C VAL A 67 3.56 -17.12 1.97
N LEU A 68 3.19 -18.35 2.34
CA LEU A 68 1.96 -18.99 1.88
C LEU A 68 0.81 -18.68 2.85
N ALA A 69 -0.14 -17.88 2.40
CA ALA A 69 -1.35 -17.54 3.14
C ALA A 69 -2.49 -18.51 2.81
N ARG A 70 -3.12 -19.09 3.83
CA ARG A 70 -4.28 -19.97 3.63
C ARG A 70 -5.54 -19.14 3.37
N LYS A 71 -6.23 -19.41 2.26
CA LYS A 71 -7.58 -18.92 1.99
C LYS A 71 -8.58 -20.06 2.25
N PRO A 72 -9.37 -20.03 3.34
CA PRO A 72 -10.34 -21.09 3.64
C PRO A 72 -11.22 -21.40 2.43
N GLY A 73 -11.29 -22.68 2.04
CA GLY A 73 -12.08 -23.14 0.88
C GLY A 73 -11.45 -22.95 -0.50
N PHE A 74 -10.30 -22.27 -0.62
CA PHE A 74 -9.71 -21.90 -1.93
C PHE A 74 -8.19 -22.11 -2.02
N GLY A 75 -7.59 -22.89 -1.11
CA GLY A 75 -6.17 -23.25 -1.13
C GLY A 75 -5.24 -22.23 -0.47
N THR A 76 -3.98 -22.18 -0.92
CA THR A 76 -2.94 -21.27 -0.43
C THR A 76 -2.57 -20.24 -1.49
N ARG A 77 -2.25 -19.01 -1.06
CA ARG A 77 -1.80 -17.92 -1.93
C ARG A 77 -0.36 -17.55 -1.56
N PRO A 78 0.57 -17.50 -2.53
CA PRO A 78 1.87 -16.90 -2.29
C PRO A 78 1.72 -15.38 -2.12
N ILE A 79 2.30 -14.84 -1.06
CA ILE A 79 2.27 -13.41 -0.74
C ILE A 79 3.70 -12.94 -0.46
N PRO A 80 4.18 -11.86 -1.10
CA PRO A 80 5.46 -11.26 -0.75
C PRO A 80 5.38 -10.61 0.64
N PHE A 81 6.35 -10.93 1.48
CA PHE A 81 6.49 -10.37 2.82
C PHE A 81 7.53 -9.26 2.80
N LEU A 82 7.06 -8.01 2.76
CA LEU A 82 7.88 -6.81 2.66
C LEU A 82 8.53 -6.47 4.01
N SER A 83 9.68 -5.81 3.98
CA SER A 83 10.28 -5.23 5.20
C SER A 83 9.39 -4.12 5.75
N ILE A 84 9.54 -3.77 7.04
CA ILE A 84 8.75 -2.67 7.63
C ILE A 84 9.02 -1.34 6.91
N GLU A 85 10.27 -1.10 6.54
CA GLU A 85 10.68 0.08 5.78
C GLU A 85 9.97 0.15 4.42
N GLU A 86 9.98 -0.94 3.66
CA GLU A 86 9.31 -1.03 2.36
C GLU A 86 7.80 -0.80 2.50
N ARG A 87 7.18 -1.31 3.56
CA ARG A 87 5.75 -1.11 3.84
C ARG A 87 5.41 0.34 4.14
N ILE A 88 6.19 1.00 4.99
CA ILE A 88 6.01 2.43 5.33
C ILE A 88 6.10 3.27 4.06
N VAL A 89 7.14 3.02 3.26
CA VAL A 89 7.36 3.74 1.99
C VAL A 89 6.22 3.48 1.01
N TYR A 90 5.84 2.22 0.82
CA TYR A 90 4.74 1.85 -0.06
C TYR A 90 3.43 2.52 0.36
N ARG A 91 3.11 2.51 1.66
CA ARG A 91 1.92 3.16 2.19
C ARG A 91 1.95 4.67 1.96
N ALA A 92 3.07 5.34 2.25
CA ALA A 92 3.18 6.78 2.02
C ALA A 92 2.98 7.14 0.54
N LEU A 93 3.52 6.33 -0.38
CA LEU A 93 3.34 6.50 -1.82
C LEU A 93 1.89 6.28 -2.24
N VAL A 94 1.25 5.22 -1.73
CA VAL A 94 -0.16 4.91 -2.01
C VAL A 94 -1.08 5.99 -1.46
N ASP A 95 -0.90 6.43 -0.22
CA ASP A 95 -1.72 7.49 0.37
C ASP A 95 -1.58 8.79 -0.41
N ARG A 96 -0.37 9.13 -0.83
CA ARG A 96 -0.11 10.30 -1.67
C ARG A 96 -0.75 10.20 -3.06
N ALA A 97 -0.68 9.03 -3.70
CA ALA A 97 -1.27 8.79 -5.01
C ALA A 97 -2.81 8.73 -4.93
N CYS A 98 -3.34 8.02 -3.94
CA CYS A 98 -4.78 7.86 -3.71
C CYS A 98 -5.45 9.14 -3.21
N GLY A 99 -4.73 10.03 -2.51
CA GLY A 99 -5.25 11.34 -2.10
C GLY A 99 -5.66 12.25 -3.26
N GLU A 100 -5.22 11.95 -4.49
CA GLU A 100 -5.64 12.66 -5.71
C GLU A 100 -6.95 12.12 -6.30
N PHE A 101 -7.41 10.94 -5.86
CA PHE A 101 -8.62 10.31 -6.37
C PHE A 101 -9.82 10.56 -5.44
N PRO A 102 -11.04 10.66 -5.99
CA PRO A 102 -12.23 10.69 -5.16
C PRO A 102 -12.34 9.41 -4.31
N PRO A 103 -13.00 9.48 -3.13
CA PRO A 103 -13.21 8.31 -2.30
C PRO A 103 -13.84 7.15 -3.08
N LEU A 104 -13.30 5.94 -2.89
CA LEU A 104 -13.83 4.73 -3.51
C LEU A 104 -15.22 4.41 -2.95
N ASP A 105 -16.24 4.51 -3.80
CA ASP A 105 -17.58 4.02 -3.49
C ASP A 105 -17.59 2.48 -3.54
N ARG A 106 -17.53 1.85 -2.36
CA ARG A 106 -17.58 0.38 -2.18
C ARG A 106 -19.01 -0.13 -1.97
N SER A 107 -20.03 0.68 -2.23
CA SER A 107 -21.42 0.24 -2.12
C SER A 107 -21.72 -0.88 -3.12
N HIS A 108 -22.70 -1.71 -2.77
CA HIS A 108 -23.21 -2.74 -3.67
C HIS A 108 -23.67 -2.12 -5.01
N ASP A 109 -24.32 -0.95 -4.97
CA ASP A 109 -24.82 -0.29 -6.16
C ASP A 109 -23.68 0.20 -7.07
N ALA A 110 -22.59 0.72 -6.50
CA ALA A 110 -21.40 1.07 -7.27
C ALA A 110 -20.75 -0.16 -7.92
N TYR A 111 -20.71 -1.29 -7.19
CA TYR A 111 -20.21 -2.55 -7.74
C TYR A 111 -21.09 -3.06 -8.90
N VAL A 112 -22.41 -3.04 -8.73
CA VAL A 112 -23.34 -3.43 -9.80
C VAL A 112 -23.15 -2.55 -11.02
N ARG A 113 -23.13 -1.21 -10.86
CA ARG A 113 -22.87 -0.27 -11.97
C ARG A 113 -21.54 -0.55 -12.67
N PHE A 114 -20.48 -0.78 -11.91
CA PHE A 114 -19.16 -1.08 -12.47
C PHE A 114 -19.17 -2.40 -13.26
N SER A 115 -19.71 -3.47 -12.67
CA SER A 115 -19.72 -4.81 -13.26
C SER A 115 -20.63 -4.91 -14.51
N THR A 116 -21.72 -4.15 -14.53
CA THR A 116 -22.69 -4.14 -15.64
C THR A 116 -22.43 -3.04 -16.66
N GLY A 117 -21.60 -2.05 -16.35
CA GLY A 117 -21.28 -0.91 -17.22
C GLY A 117 -20.92 -1.31 -18.65
N PRO A 118 -20.02 -2.29 -18.88
CA PRO A 118 -19.69 -2.74 -20.22
C PRO A 118 -20.91 -3.25 -21.03
N LEU A 119 -21.90 -3.87 -20.36
CA LEU A 119 -23.11 -4.35 -21.02
C LEU A 119 -23.97 -3.15 -21.47
N TYR A 120 -24.18 -2.15 -20.62
CA TYR A 120 -24.94 -0.95 -20.97
C TYR A 120 -24.35 -0.23 -22.19
N TYR A 121 -23.04 0.00 -22.23
CA TYR A 121 -22.39 0.66 -23.37
C TYR A 121 -22.28 -0.19 -24.63
N SER A 122 -22.40 -1.52 -24.52
CA SER A 122 -22.40 -2.40 -25.68
C SER A 122 -23.72 -2.43 -26.45
N PHE A 123 -24.84 -2.05 -25.80
CA PHE A 123 -26.18 -2.03 -26.42
C PHE A 123 -26.68 -0.62 -26.76
N ASP A 124 -26.12 0.44 -26.18
CA ASP A 124 -26.44 1.84 -26.53
C ASP A 124 -25.61 2.42 -27.70
N ALA A 125 -24.62 1.67 -28.20
CA ALA A 125 -23.76 2.08 -29.32
C ALA A 125 -24.23 1.55 -30.70
N ALA A 126 -25.47 1.05 -30.80
CA ALA A 126 -26.12 0.58 -32.04
C ALA A 126 -27.31 1.47 -32.41
#